data_AF-A0AAD9DBY1-F1
#
_entry.id   AF-A0AAD9DBY1-F1
#
_cell.length_a   1.000
_cell.length_b   1.000
_cell.length_c   1.000
_cell.angle_alpha   90.00
_cell.angle_beta   90.00
_cell.angle_gamma   90.00
#
_symmetry.space_group_name_H-M   'P 1'
#
loop_
_entity.id
_entity.type
_entity.pdbx_description
1 polymer ?
#
loop_
_entity_poly.entity_id
_entity_poly.type
_entity_poly.pdbx_seq_one_letter_code
_entity_poly.pdbx_strand_id
1 'polypeptide(L)'
;MAKTKSNHNKHRKKDAGNWSNADHEHRMATRIASLQKKRERKQRALLEQEEQNEEQLQPLDDDKPPAAKKPKHEQPLHQKRSKNYRNKHARLAQHVPEHTYKHTHLAHDGYEQIESSKLRLATSQIQRQVTALKERLEEWDPVEEAELAEAAAEGAVDETSMEHKLKLHAEHRKEDAMARAKAQSEVVLLHAKHGVNSSFHRRKHNLKKHERPGPETWKLKGAARPAWEVYDFDTRYQDPHVKAHEDANARARRVKNIIRLCKGRFALDNDEMDEASDSSDGDNNNNNSKKLFPTPQPYCRKYLSLLTQLGSLQLERKNYSSARKDFLEVLELEGTNWPYSITNARNQLMNMYMSTNRPASARKLWERLDNDGSAWIRYSAALIEYVSWNLLQEEGSTAESAERLLAKAIRGNVYVAFFLGWPQMFEKAMEYTEELVERGDSPSGSILEAIEYGCCVNDDKGLGMWGGTDGSLEWVRSVILKVLNTSDDEGSDANAEDKLVKADLMSWESKLAKEEEEYERERNEKEDMKANEEVIESDNEESSNHEEEDEEEPDSLMYAGMFRTAMDWLQDAGEFLQAPSYDFISTEDNTDEKDEVDDMTANQTANEDGLDDGDDSGSGTDDSSESEE
;
A
#
# COMPACT_ATOMS: atom_id res chain seq x y z
N MET A 1 -43.54 12.72 15.37
CA MET A 1 -43.40 13.98 14.62
C MET A 1 -42.22 13.84 13.66
N ALA A 2 -42.49 13.68 12.37
CA ALA A 2 -41.48 13.40 11.35
C ALA A 2 -40.98 14.71 10.71
N LYS A 3 -39.67 14.95 10.73
CA LYS A 3 -39.03 16.08 10.04
C LYS A 3 -38.67 15.67 8.60
N THR A 4 -39.19 16.44 7.65
CA THR A 4 -39.03 16.25 6.20
C THR A 4 -37.71 16.82 5.71
N LYS A 5 -37.12 16.13 4.71
CA LYS A 5 -35.85 16.46 4.06
C LYS A 5 -35.99 17.71 3.17
N SER A 6 -35.00 18.60 3.29
CA SER A 6 -34.78 19.79 2.47
C SER A 6 -34.37 19.41 1.05
N ASN A 7 -35.09 19.96 0.06
CA ASN A 7 -34.78 19.93 -1.37
C ASN A 7 -34.14 21.28 -1.72
N HIS A 8 -32.86 21.29 -2.12
CA HIS A 8 -32.24 22.48 -2.69
C HIS A 8 -31.45 22.18 -3.97
N ASN A 9 -31.76 22.97 -5.00
CA ASN A 9 -31.06 23.23 -6.26
C ASN A 9 -31.05 22.18 -7.39
N LYS A 10 -32.12 22.23 -8.20
CA LYS A 10 -32.09 21.95 -9.65
C LYS A 10 -32.49 23.20 -10.44
N HIS A 11 -31.53 24.06 -10.76
CA HIS A 11 -31.66 25.02 -11.87
C HIS A 11 -30.29 25.26 -12.53
N ARG A 12 -29.88 24.34 -13.39
CA ARG A 12 -28.98 24.66 -14.52
C ARG A 12 -29.82 24.68 -15.78
N LYS A 13 -30.15 25.90 -16.23
CA LYS A 13 -30.73 26.15 -17.56
C LYS A 13 -29.76 25.59 -18.60
N LYS A 14 -30.26 24.70 -19.46
CA LYS A 14 -29.58 24.30 -20.69
C LYS A 14 -29.71 25.47 -21.66
N ASP A 15 -28.68 26.27 -21.78
CA ASP A 15 -28.53 27.18 -22.91
C ASP A 15 -28.28 26.33 -24.15
N ALA A 16 -29.34 26.09 -24.92
CA ALA A 16 -29.25 25.59 -26.28
C ALA A 16 -28.62 26.70 -27.12
N GLY A 17 -27.29 26.78 -27.10
CA GLY A 17 -26.53 27.66 -27.96
C GLY A 17 -26.92 27.38 -29.41
N ASN A 18 -27.37 28.43 -30.09
CA ASN A 18 -27.71 28.41 -31.49
C ASN A 18 -26.38 28.50 -32.25
N TRP A 19 -25.80 27.35 -32.63
CA TRP A 19 -24.54 27.33 -33.36
C TRP A 19 -24.82 27.87 -34.76
N SER A 20 -24.20 28.99 -35.12
CA SER A 20 -24.39 29.59 -36.43
C SER A 20 -23.88 28.62 -37.50
N ASN A 21 -24.53 28.60 -38.67
CA ASN A 21 -24.09 27.77 -39.81
C ASN A 21 -22.60 28.01 -40.16
N ALA A 22 -22.09 29.21 -39.93
CA ALA A 22 -20.68 29.55 -40.13
C ALA A 22 -19.73 28.74 -39.24
N ASP A 23 -20.12 28.46 -37.99
CA ASP A 23 -19.29 27.71 -37.04
C ASP A 23 -19.26 26.21 -37.37
N HIS A 24 -20.37 25.70 -37.93
CA HIS A 24 -20.43 24.33 -38.46
C HIS A 24 -19.59 24.16 -39.73
N GLU A 25 -19.65 25.11 -40.66
CA GLU A 25 -18.82 25.10 -41.88
C GLU A 25 -17.33 25.20 -41.56
N HIS A 26 -16.93 26.06 -40.62
CA HIS A 26 -15.54 26.15 -40.18
C HIS A 26 -15.03 24.82 -39.62
N ARG A 27 -15.82 24.14 -38.78
CA ARG A 27 -15.46 22.82 -38.23
C ARG A 27 -15.39 21.74 -39.30
N MET A 28 -16.29 21.74 -40.27
CA MET A 28 -16.21 20.83 -41.42
C MET A 28 -14.95 21.09 -42.25
N ALA A 29 -14.63 22.35 -42.55
CA ALA A 29 -13.40 22.71 -43.27
C ALA A 29 -12.15 22.24 -42.51
N THR A 30 -12.11 22.46 -41.19
CA THR A 30 -10.98 22.01 -40.35
C THR A 30 -10.84 20.49 -40.35
N ARG A 31 -11.96 19.76 -40.34
CA ARG A 31 -11.98 18.30 -40.41
C ARG A 31 -11.51 17.77 -41.77
N ILE A 32 -11.92 18.42 -42.86
CA ILE A 32 -11.47 18.09 -44.23
C ILE A 32 -9.97 18.32 -44.38
N ALA A 33 -9.46 19.47 -43.90
CA ALA A 33 -8.02 19.78 -43.92
C ALA A 33 -7.19 18.77 -43.10
N SER A 34 -7.69 18.35 -41.94
CA SER A 34 -7.08 17.29 -41.13
C SER A 34 -6.99 15.95 -41.88
N LEU A 35 -8.06 15.55 -42.57
CA LEU A 35 -8.09 14.32 -43.36
C LEU A 35 -7.18 14.39 -44.59
N GLN A 36 -7.09 15.54 -45.26
CA GLN A 36 -6.16 15.76 -46.37
C GLN A 36 -4.70 15.66 -45.91
N LYS A 37 -4.35 16.32 -44.80
CA LYS A 37 -3.00 16.24 -44.21
C LYS A 37 -2.62 14.80 -43.82
N LYS A 38 -3.60 14.00 -43.35
CA LYS A 38 -3.38 12.58 -43.05
C LYS A 38 -3.17 11.74 -44.32
N ARG A 39 -3.83 12.06 -45.43
CA ARG A 39 -3.61 11.41 -46.73
C ARG A 39 -2.24 11.76 -47.31
N GLU A 40 -1.83 13.02 -47.26
CA GLU A 40 -0.51 13.47 -47.72
C GLU A 40 0.63 12.78 -46.96
N ARG A 41 0.50 12.64 -45.63
CA ARG A 41 1.47 11.87 -44.83
C ARG A 41 1.58 10.42 -45.26
N LYS A 42 0.45 9.77 -45.57
CA LYS A 42 0.45 8.40 -46.08
C LYS A 42 1.08 8.28 -47.46
N GLN A 43 0.84 9.25 -48.35
CA GLN A 43 1.44 9.27 -49.69
C GLN A 43 2.96 9.49 -49.62
N ARG A 44 3.45 10.38 -48.74
CA ARG A 44 4.89 10.56 -48.53
C ARG A 44 5.57 9.31 -47.98
N ALA A 45 4.95 8.65 -47.01
CA ALA A 45 5.49 7.40 -46.47
C ALA A 45 5.57 6.29 -47.53
N LEU A 46 4.61 6.25 -48.46
CA LEU A 46 4.64 5.32 -49.60
C LEU A 46 5.76 5.65 -50.59
N LEU A 47 5.94 6.93 -50.94
CA LEU A 47 7.03 7.38 -51.82
C LEU A 47 8.41 7.11 -51.21
N GLU A 48 8.61 7.37 -49.92
CA GLU A 48 9.86 7.05 -49.22
C GLU A 48 10.14 5.54 -49.22
N GLN A 49 9.10 4.71 -49.17
CA GLN A 49 9.25 3.26 -49.23
C GLN A 49 9.56 2.76 -50.65
N GLU A 50 9.04 3.43 -51.68
CA GLU A 50 9.39 3.17 -53.08
C GLU A 50 10.84 3.60 -53.38
N GLU A 51 11.29 4.78 -52.92
CA GLU A 51 12.67 5.23 -53.07
C GLU A 51 13.68 4.28 -52.39
N GLN A 52 13.35 3.77 -51.19
CA GLN A 52 14.20 2.79 -50.49
C GLN A 52 14.27 1.44 -51.22
N ASN A 53 13.21 1.04 -51.93
CA ASN A 53 13.21 -0.18 -52.73
C ASN A 53 13.97 0.01 -54.06
N GLU A 54 13.94 1.19 -54.67
CA GLU A 54 14.73 1.50 -55.87
C GLU A 54 16.24 1.59 -55.56
N GLU A 55 16.64 2.10 -54.39
CA GLU A 55 18.06 2.10 -53.98
C GLU A 55 18.63 0.69 -53.75
N GLN A 56 17.79 -0.30 -53.42
CA GLN A 56 18.22 -1.70 -53.30
C GLN A 56 18.34 -2.43 -54.65
N LEU A 57 17.88 -1.83 -55.75
CA LEU A 57 17.91 -2.42 -57.09
C LEU A 57 18.99 -1.82 -58.00
N GLN A 58 19.97 -1.10 -57.45
CA GLN A 58 21.12 -0.67 -58.26
C GLN A 58 21.87 -1.90 -58.82
N PRO A 59 22.07 -1.96 -60.14
CA PRO A 59 22.76 -3.08 -60.78
C PRO A 59 24.21 -3.15 -60.30
N LEU A 60 24.65 -4.34 -59.89
CA LEU A 60 26.04 -4.65 -59.60
C LEU A 60 26.89 -4.42 -60.86
N ASP A 61 27.73 -3.39 -60.84
CA ASP A 61 28.82 -3.20 -61.80
C ASP A 61 29.91 -4.25 -61.53
N ASP A 62 30.03 -5.23 -62.42
CA ASP A 62 30.85 -6.45 -62.28
C ASP A 62 32.38 -6.27 -62.45
N ASP A 63 32.93 -5.05 -62.56
CA ASP A 63 34.33 -4.85 -62.98
C ASP A 63 35.24 -4.14 -61.96
N LYS A 64 35.03 -4.32 -60.65
CA LYS A 64 35.95 -3.76 -59.63
C LYS A 64 36.55 -4.83 -58.69
N PRO A 65 37.88 -5.00 -58.66
CA PRO A 65 38.54 -6.02 -57.85
C PRO A 65 38.40 -5.75 -56.34
N PRO A 66 38.31 -6.80 -55.50
CA PRO A 66 37.94 -6.67 -54.10
C PRO A 66 39.10 -6.10 -53.27
N ALA A 67 38.94 -4.86 -52.81
CA ALA A 67 39.76 -4.32 -51.73
C ALA A 67 39.37 -5.01 -50.41
N ALA A 68 40.34 -5.68 -49.79
CA ALA A 68 40.21 -6.41 -48.54
C ALA A 68 39.57 -5.54 -47.44
N LYS A 69 38.29 -5.80 -47.16
CA LYS A 69 37.60 -5.29 -45.97
C LYS A 69 37.95 -6.20 -44.80
N LYS A 70 38.58 -5.61 -43.78
CA LYS A 70 38.84 -6.25 -42.48
C LYS A 70 37.53 -6.84 -41.92
N PRO A 71 37.55 -8.03 -41.31
CA PRO A 71 36.38 -8.61 -40.67
C PRO A 71 35.93 -7.67 -39.56
N LYS A 72 34.78 -7.00 -39.75
CA LYS A 72 34.08 -6.37 -38.66
C LYS A 72 33.47 -7.50 -37.86
N HIS A 73 34.07 -7.80 -36.71
CA HIS A 73 33.45 -8.61 -35.67
C HIS A 73 32.02 -8.09 -35.50
N GLU A 74 31.04 -8.93 -35.82
CA GLU A 74 29.64 -8.63 -35.58
C GLU A 74 29.47 -8.53 -34.07
N GLN A 75 29.38 -7.30 -33.58
CA GLN A 75 28.84 -7.05 -32.26
C GLN A 75 27.35 -7.39 -32.33
N PRO A 76 26.83 -8.14 -31.35
CA PRO A 76 25.46 -8.63 -31.36
C PRO A 76 24.47 -7.45 -31.44
N LEU A 77 23.38 -7.67 -32.20
CA LEU A 77 22.44 -6.64 -32.64
C LEU A 77 21.84 -5.80 -31.49
N HIS A 78 21.82 -6.33 -30.26
CA HIS A 78 21.26 -5.67 -29.08
C HIS A 78 22.11 -4.49 -28.57
N GLN A 79 23.45 -4.50 -28.74
CA GLN A 79 24.31 -3.38 -28.29
C GLN A 79 24.15 -2.10 -29.13
N LYS A 80 23.55 -2.18 -30.33
CA LYS A 80 23.26 -0.99 -31.16
C LYS A 80 21.91 -0.33 -30.86
N ARG A 81 21.04 -0.94 -30.05
CA ARG A 81 19.71 -0.36 -29.74
C ARG A 81 19.69 0.52 -28.49
N SER A 82 20.53 0.29 -27.47
CA SER A 82 20.47 1.07 -26.21
C SER A 82 20.99 2.51 -26.36
N LYS A 83 22.03 2.76 -27.17
CA LYS A 83 22.55 4.13 -27.40
C LYS A 83 21.61 5.01 -28.24
N ASN A 84 20.65 4.42 -28.95
CA ASN A 84 19.71 5.17 -29.76
C ASN A 84 18.49 5.67 -28.98
N TYR A 85 18.12 5.09 -27.82
CA TYR A 85 17.00 5.61 -27.03
C TYR A 85 17.34 6.93 -26.32
N ARG A 86 18.53 7.03 -25.70
CA ARG A 86 19.04 8.29 -25.14
C ARG A 86 19.19 9.39 -26.20
N ASN A 87 19.69 9.04 -27.40
CA ASN A 87 19.81 10.01 -28.49
C ASN A 87 18.48 10.36 -29.17
N LYS A 88 17.44 9.50 -29.12
CA LYS A 88 16.11 9.84 -29.63
C LYS A 88 15.41 10.84 -28.73
N HIS A 89 15.51 10.69 -27.41
CA HIS A 89 15.00 11.70 -26.46
C HIS A 89 15.77 13.02 -26.58
N ALA A 90 17.10 12.98 -26.73
CA ALA A 90 17.90 14.19 -26.95
C ALA A 90 17.61 14.88 -28.30
N ARG A 91 17.40 14.13 -29.39
CA ARG A 91 17.03 14.69 -30.70
C ARG A 91 15.58 15.15 -30.78
N LEU A 92 14.66 14.49 -30.08
CA LEU A 92 13.28 14.97 -29.93
C LEU A 92 13.25 16.24 -29.07
N ALA A 93 14.05 16.33 -28.00
CA ALA A 93 14.20 17.55 -27.21
C ALA A 93 14.79 18.72 -28.03
N GLN A 94 15.74 18.47 -28.93
CA GLN A 94 16.32 19.50 -29.80
C GLN A 94 15.42 19.95 -30.96
N HIS A 95 14.45 19.13 -31.38
CA HIS A 95 13.51 19.48 -32.45
C HIS A 95 12.11 19.88 -31.97
N VAL A 96 11.85 19.85 -30.66
CA VAL A 96 10.69 20.53 -30.07
C VAL A 96 11.07 22.00 -29.89
N PRO A 97 10.45 22.94 -30.61
CA PRO A 97 10.74 24.36 -30.43
C PRO A 97 10.53 24.74 -28.96
N GLU A 98 11.52 25.35 -28.31
CA GLU A 98 11.43 25.91 -26.94
C GLU A 98 10.24 26.90 -26.76
N HIS A 99 9.57 27.26 -27.85
CA HIS A 99 8.39 28.11 -27.89
C HIS A 99 7.06 27.40 -28.19
N THR A 100 6.88 26.12 -27.83
CA THR A 100 5.51 25.63 -27.58
C THR A 100 5.01 26.04 -26.19
N TYR A 101 4.95 27.37 -25.97
CA TYR A 101 4.21 28.05 -24.89
C TYR A 101 2.71 27.67 -24.86
N LYS A 102 2.23 26.91 -25.85
CA LYS A 102 0.86 26.42 -25.96
C LYS A 102 0.60 25.07 -25.29
N HIS A 103 1.63 24.29 -24.91
CA HIS A 103 1.38 23.04 -24.19
C HIS A 103 1.27 23.26 -22.67
N THR A 104 2.01 24.23 -22.13
CA THR A 104 1.93 24.66 -20.73
C THR A 104 0.73 25.56 -20.42
N HIS A 105 0.10 26.18 -21.44
CA HIS A 105 -1.13 26.97 -21.27
C HIS A 105 -2.43 26.17 -21.42
N LEU A 106 -2.38 24.90 -21.83
CA LEU A 106 -3.57 24.05 -22.01
C LEU A 106 -3.78 23.04 -20.88
N ALA A 107 -2.71 22.70 -20.15
CA ALA A 107 -2.83 22.07 -18.84
C ALA A 107 -2.59 23.17 -17.80
N HIS A 108 -3.67 23.76 -17.27
CA HIS A 108 -3.58 24.75 -16.19
C HIS A 108 -3.12 24.14 -14.86
N ASP A 109 -2.77 22.86 -14.85
CA ASP A 109 -2.40 22.13 -13.65
C ASP A 109 -0.89 22.22 -13.45
N GLY A 110 -0.47 22.73 -12.30
CA GLY A 110 0.94 22.67 -11.87
C GLY A 110 1.41 21.22 -11.68
N TYR A 111 2.72 21.01 -11.64
CA TYR A 111 3.32 19.67 -11.43
C TYR A 111 2.75 18.98 -10.16
N GLU A 112 2.67 19.70 -9.05
CA GLU A 112 2.05 19.23 -7.79
C GLU A 112 0.56 18.87 -7.94
N GLN A 113 -0.18 19.58 -8.81
CA GLN A 113 -1.59 19.29 -9.08
C GLN A 113 -1.74 18.01 -9.92
N ILE A 114 -0.80 17.77 -10.84
CA ILE A 114 -0.74 16.53 -11.61
C ILE A 114 -0.40 15.36 -10.69
N GLU A 115 0.62 15.49 -9.83
CA GLU A 115 1.00 14.44 -8.87
C GLU A 115 -0.12 14.15 -7.86
N SER A 116 -0.70 15.17 -7.24
CA SER A 116 -1.84 14.98 -6.34
C SER A 116 -3.07 14.36 -7.04
N SER A 117 -3.24 14.60 -8.35
CA SER A 117 -4.29 13.96 -9.15
C SER A 117 -3.98 12.49 -9.44
N LYS A 118 -2.73 12.16 -9.75
CA LYS A 118 -2.26 10.76 -9.88
C LYS A 118 -2.43 10.01 -8.57
N LEU A 119 -2.01 10.61 -7.47
CA LEU A 119 -2.13 10.04 -6.12
C LEU A 119 -3.59 9.76 -5.77
N ARG A 120 -4.51 10.72 -6.04
CA ARG A 120 -5.96 10.51 -5.87
C ARG A 120 -6.52 9.38 -6.73
N LEU A 121 -6.08 9.27 -7.98
CA LEU A 121 -6.51 8.20 -8.88
C LEU A 121 -6.03 6.83 -8.36
N ALA A 122 -4.76 6.73 -7.97
CA ALA A 122 -4.18 5.54 -7.36
C ALA A 122 -4.93 5.13 -6.09
N THR A 123 -5.19 6.08 -5.17
CA THR A 123 -6.00 5.80 -3.97
C THR A 123 -7.38 5.25 -4.34
N SER A 124 -8.07 5.86 -5.32
CA SER A 124 -9.41 5.40 -5.74
C SER A 124 -9.39 4.02 -6.38
N GLN A 125 -8.32 3.69 -7.11
CA GLN A 125 -8.16 2.37 -7.74
C GLN A 125 -7.92 1.30 -6.69
N ILE A 126 -6.96 1.50 -5.77
CA ILE A 126 -6.68 0.56 -4.69
C ILE A 126 -7.91 0.42 -3.78
N GLN A 127 -8.57 1.52 -3.44
CA GLN A 127 -9.80 1.48 -2.62
C GLN A 127 -10.88 0.59 -3.24
N ARG A 128 -11.07 0.62 -4.58
CA ARG A 128 -12.03 -0.27 -5.25
C ARG A 128 -11.61 -1.73 -5.19
N GLN A 129 -10.31 -2.01 -5.29
CA GLN A 129 -9.79 -3.37 -5.17
C GLN A 129 -9.96 -3.91 -3.75
N VAL A 130 -9.66 -3.08 -2.73
CA VAL A 130 -9.89 -3.38 -1.32
C VAL A 130 -11.37 -3.65 -1.06
N THR A 131 -12.29 -2.80 -1.54
CA THR A 131 -13.73 -3.04 -1.34
C THR A 131 -14.21 -4.31 -2.03
N ALA A 132 -13.75 -4.58 -3.25
CA ALA A 132 -14.15 -5.79 -3.98
C ALA A 132 -13.65 -7.07 -3.29
N LEU A 133 -12.39 -7.08 -2.80
CA LEU A 133 -11.86 -8.22 -2.04
C LEU A 133 -12.50 -8.34 -0.67
N LYS A 134 -12.83 -7.23 -0.01
CA LYS A 134 -13.55 -7.23 1.26
C LYS A 134 -14.92 -7.88 1.11
N GLU A 135 -15.70 -7.46 0.13
CA GLU A 135 -17.02 -8.05 -0.18
C GLU A 135 -16.88 -9.55 -0.48
N ARG A 136 -15.89 -9.96 -1.28
CA ARG A 136 -15.61 -11.37 -1.56
C ARG A 136 -15.24 -12.18 -0.32
N LEU A 137 -14.45 -11.61 0.60
CA LEU A 137 -14.07 -12.28 1.87
C LEU A 137 -15.21 -12.29 2.90
N GLU A 138 -16.12 -11.33 2.86
CA GLU A 138 -17.33 -11.32 3.69
C GLU A 138 -18.39 -12.32 3.19
N GLU A 139 -18.44 -12.54 1.89
CA GLU A 139 -19.38 -13.45 1.20
C GLU A 139 -18.70 -14.73 0.67
N TRP A 140 -17.69 -15.26 1.37
CA TRP A 140 -16.87 -16.37 0.88
C TRP A 140 -17.66 -17.69 0.80
N ASP A 141 -17.84 -18.24 -0.40
CA ASP A 141 -18.37 -19.60 -0.62
C ASP A 141 -17.24 -20.54 -1.08
N PRO A 142 -16.80 -21.50 -0.26
CA PRO A 142 -15.67 -22.37 -0.60
C PRO A 142 -15.93 -23.24 -1.85
N VAL A 143 -17.20 -23.51 -2.21
CA VAL A 143 -17.53 -24.30 -3.40
C VAL A 143 -17.36 -23.47 -4.66
N GLU A 144 -17.88 -22.25 -4.66
CA GLU A 144 -17.74 -21.31 -5.79
C GLU A 144 -16.27 -20.95 -6.03
N GLU A 145 -15.49 -20.81 -4.95
CA GLU A 145 -14.06 -20.55 -5.03
C GLU A 145 -13.27 -21.75 -5.58
N ALA A 146 -13.65 -22.98 -5.21
CA ALA A 146 -13.07 -24.18 -5.80
C ALA A 146 -13.42 -24.31 -7.29
N GLU A 147 -14.67 -24.03 -7.68
CA GLU A 147 -15.09 -24.00 -9.08
C GLU A 147 -14.36 -22.92 -9.88
N LEU A 148 -14.15 -21.72 -9.30
CA LEU A 148 -13.37 -20.66 -9.92
C LEU A 148 -11.89 -21.04 -10.04
N ALA A 149 -11.33 -21.71 -9.04
CA ALA A 149 -9.94 -22.19 -9.08
C ALA A 149 -9.77 -23.30 -10.14
N GLU A 150 -10.72 -24.23 -10.25
CA GLU A 150 -10.74 -25.26 -11.28
C GLU A 150 -10.93 -24.64 -12.67
N ALA A 151 -11.86 -23.70 -12.83
CA ALA A 151 -12.06 -22.97 -14.09
C ALA A 151 -10.83 -22.13 -14.47
N ALA A 152 -10.14 -21.55 -13.49
CA ALA A 152 -8.88 -20.85 -13.72
C ALA A 152 -7.76 -21.82 -14.10
N ALA A 153 -7.69 -23.02 -13.50
CA ALA A 153 -6.71 -24.05 -13.85
C ALA A 153 -6.99 -24.65 -15.24
N GLU A 154 -8.26 -24.86 -15.60
CA GLU A 154 -8.69 -25.31 -16.93
C GLU A 154 -8.51 -24.21 -17.99
N GLY A 155 -8.70 -22.95 -17.61
CA GLY A 155 -8.48 -21.76 -18.45
C GLY A 155 -7.02 -21.35 -18.57
N ALA A 156 -6.15 -21.76 -17.63
CA ALA A 156 -4.71 -21.51 -17.64
C ALA A 156 -3.94 -22.28 -18.74
N VAL A 157 -4.67 -22.90 -19.67
CA VAL A 157 -4.13 -23.20 -21.01
C VAL A 157 -3.87 -21.87 -21.72
N ASP A 158 -2.72 -21.28 -21.39
CA ASP A 158 -2.01 -20.26 -22.16
C ASP A 158 -2.74 -18.91 -22.37
N GLU A 159 -3.40 -18.35 -21.34
CA GLU A 159 -3.90 -16.97 -21.44
C GLU A 159 -2.79 -15.93 -21.66
N THR A 160 -1.57 -16.25 -21.22
CA THR A 160 -0.34 -15.47 -21.44
C THR A 160 0.21 -15.64 -22.85
N SER A 161 -0.15 -16.72 -23.55
CA SER A 161 0.25 -16.95 -24.93
C SER A 161 -0.23 -15.81 -25.82
N MET A 162 0.69 -15.30 -26.62
CA MET A 162 0.41 -14.27 -27.62
C MET A 162 -0.74 -14.68 -28.55
N GLU A 163 -0.96 -15.97 -28.76
CA GLU A 163 -2.07 -16.49 -29.56
C GLU A 163 -3.42 -16.21 -28.91
N HIS A 164 -3.55 -16.41 -27.59
CA HIS A 164 -4.77 -16.09 -26.85
C HIS A 164 -5.06 -14.59 -26.90
N LYS A 165 -4.05 -13.75 -26.63
CA LYS A 165 -4.18 -12.28 -26.72
C LYS A 165 -4.59 -11.82 -28.12
N LEU A 166 -4.04 -12.43 -29.18
CA LEU A 166 -4.42 -12.14 -30.57
C LEU A 166 -5.85 -12.57 -30.88
N LYS A 167 -6.28 -13.73 -30.39
CA LYS A 167 -7.63 -14.25 -30.55
C LYS A 167 -8.66 -13.37 -29.84
N LEU A 168 -8.41 -13.01 -28.58
CA LEU A 168 -9.26 -12.14 -27.77
C LEU A 168 -9.37 -10.73 -28.38
N HIS A 169 -8.26 -10.19 -28.89
CA HIS A 169 -8.29 -8.94 -29.65
C HIS A 169 -9.08 -9.06 -30.97
N ALA A 170 -9.00 -10.19 -31.67
CA ALA A 170 -9.81 -10.44 -32.86
C ALA A 170 -11.30 -10.56 -32.54
N GLU A 171 -11.66 -11.16 -31.41
CA GLU A 171 -13.03 -11.26 -30.89
C GLU A 171 -13.57 -9.88 -30.51
N HIS A 172 -12.83 -9.09 -29.71
CA HIS A 172 -13.20 -7.71 -29.39
C HIS A 172 -13.38 -6.84 -30.63
N ARG A 173 -12.54 -7.02 -31.68
CA ARG A 173 -12.75 -6.33 -32.96
C ARG A 173 -14.05 -6.75 -33.65
N LYS A 174 -14.41 -8.03 -33.61
CA LYS A 174 -15.67 -8.54 -34.19
C LYS A 174 -16.87 -8.00 -33.41
N GLU A 175 -16.80 -7.99 -32.09
CA GLU A 175 -17.85 -7.46 -31.22
C GLU A 175 -18.04 -5.96 -31.43
N ASP A 176 -16.97 -5.17 -31.48
CA ASP A 176 -17.04 -3.73 -31.76
C ASP A 176 -17.56 -3.46 -33.18
N ALA A 177 -17.17 -4.28 -34.17
CA ALA A 177 -17.73 -4.22 -35.51
C ALA A 177 -19.24 -4.54 -35.53
N MET A 178 -19.68 -5.56 -34.80
CA MET A 178 -21.11 -5.91 -34.65
C MET A 178 -21.88 -4.83 -33.92
N ALA A 179 -21.33 -4.25 -32.84
CA ALA A 179 -21.93 -3.15 -32.11
C ALA A 179 -22.09 -1.91 -32.99
N ARG A 180 -21.08 -1.58 -33.80
CA ARG A 180 -21.16 -0.49 -34.80
C ARG A 180 -22.16 -0.78 -35.91
N ALA A 181 -22.21 -2.01 -36.42
CA ALA A 181 -23.20 -2.41 -37.43
C ALA A 181 -24.62 -2.33 -36.88
N LYS A 182 -24.83 -2.77 -35.63
CA LYS A 182 -26.11 -2.66 -34.92
C LYS A 182 -26.49 -1.20 -34.72
N ALA A 183 -25.58 -0.35 -34.23
CA ALA A 183 -25.81 1.08 -34.07
C ALA A 183 -26.13 1.77 -35.41
N GLN A 184 -25.42 1.42 -36.49
CA GLN A 184 -25.73 1.91 -37.83
C GLN A 184 -27.09 1.42 -38.31
N SER A 185 -27.46 0.16 -38.06
CA SER A 185 -28.77 -0.39 -38.43
C SER A 185 -29.91 0.28 -37.65
N GLU A 186 -29.70 0.59 -36.37
CA GLU A 186 -30.66 1.32 -35.54
C GLU A 186 -30.78 2.78 -35.96
N VAL A 187 -29.66 3.44 -36.28
CA VAL A 187 -29.66 4.79 -36.83
C VAL A 187 -30.33 4.82 -38.21
N VAL A 188 -30.09 3.84 -39.08
CA VAL A 188 -30.75 3.70 -40.38
C VAL A 188 -32.23 3.38 -40.22
N LEU A 189 -32.63 2.56 -39.25
CA LEU A 189 -34.03 2.29 -38.90
C LEU A 189 -34.72 3.53 -38.33
N LEU A 190 -34.03 4.33 -37.52
CA LEU A 190 -34.52 5.61 -37.03
C LEU A 190 -34.64 6.63 -38.17
N HIS A 191 -33.67 6.68 -39.07
CA HIS A 191 -33.70 7.57 -40.25
C HIS A 191 -34.76 7.13 -41.29
N ALA A 192 -35.02 5.82 -41.40
CA ALA A 192 -36.10 5.26 -42.21
C ALA A 192 -37.48 5.49 -41.57
N LYS A 193 -37.60 5.36 -40.23
CA LYS A 193 -38.82 5.71 -39.49
C LYS A 193 -39.08 7.22 -39.45
N HIS A 194 -38.05 8.04 -39.59
CA HIS A 194 -38.11 9.50 -39.54
C HIS A 194 -37.71 10.17 -40.85
N GLY A 195 -37.96 9.49 -41.98
CA GLY A 195 -37.65 9.95 -43.32
C GLY A 195 -37.77 11.46 -43.49
N VAL A 196 -36.70 12.03 -44.03
CA VAL A 196 -36.54 13.44 -44.38
C VAL A 196 -37.84 13.93 -45.05
N ASN A 197 -38.48 14.89 -44.40
CA ASN A 197 -39.67 15.63 -44.83
C ASN A 197 -41.00 14.83 -44.96
N SER A 198 -41.83 14.88 -43.90
CA SER A 198 -43.10 15.60 -44.03
C SER A 198 -43.71 15.93 -42.66
N SER A 199 -43.74 17.23 -42.34
CA SER A 199 -44.45 17.80 -41.19
C SER A 199 -45.98 17.82 -41.37
N PHE A 200 -46.53 17.13 -42.37
CA PHE A 200 -47.96 17.21 -42.73
C PHE A 200 -48.81 15.95 -42.50
N HIS A 201 -48.23 14.81 -42.11
CA HIS A 201 -48.99 13.56 -41.93
C HIS A 201 -49.08 13.01 -40.50
N ARG A 202 -48.63 13.77 -39.48
CA ARG A 202 -48.67 13.32 -38.07
C ARG A 202 -50.03 13.42 -37.38
N ARG A 203 -51.10 13.82 -38.08
CA ARG A 203 -52.46 13.79 -37.54
C ARG A 203 -53.38 13.05 -38.51
N LYS A 204 -53.37 11.71 -38.50
CA LYS A 204 -54.53 10.88 -38.90
C LYS A 204 -54.33 9.36 -38.80
N HIS A 205 -53.12 8.82 -38.53
CA HIS A 205 -52.93 7.35 -38.55
C HIS A 205 -53.09 6.63 -37.19
N ASN A 206 -53.38 7.33 -36.09
CA ASN A 206 -53.57 6.70 -34.76
C ASN A 206 -55.04 6.58 -34.31
N LEU A 207 -56.01 6.59 -35.24
CA LEU A 207 -57.45 6.50 -34.92
C LEU A 207 -58.19 5.36 -35.61
N LYS A 208 -57.51 4.28 -35.98
CA LYS A 208 -58.18 2.99 -36.17
C LYS A 208 -57.90 2.10 -34.96
N LYS A 209 -58.62 2.38 -33.87
CA LYS A 209 -58.84 1.39 -32.81
C LYS A 209 -59.58 0.22 -33.47
N HIS A 210 -58.89 -0.88 -33.75
CA HIS A 210 -59.58 -2.15 -33.83
C HIS A 210 -60.13 -2.41 -32.42
N GLU A 211 -61.45 -2.45 -32.30
CA GLU A 211 -62.13 -2.90 -31.08
C GLU A 211 -61.57 -4.27 -30.74
N ARG A 212 -60.98 -4.40 -29.54
CA ARG A 212 -60.54 -5.70 -29.06
C ARG A 212 -61.80 -6.59 -29.01
N PRO A 213 -61.78 -7.77 -29.64
CA PRO A 213 -62.93 -8.67 -29.60
C PRO A 213 -63.27 -8.95 -28.14
N GLY A 214 -64.49 -8.61 -27.73
CA GLY A 214 -64.98 -8.88 -26.38
C GLY A 214 -64.94 -10.38 -26.08
N PRO A 215 -64.91 -10.79 -24.80
CA PRO A 215 -64.79 -12.19 -24.38
C PRO A 215 -65.84 -13.13 -25.01
N GLU A 216 -66.94 -12.57 -25.51
CA GLU A 216 -68.03 -13.26 -26.20
C GLU A 216 -67.64 -13.82 -27.58
N THR A 217 -66.55 -13.32 -28.18
CA THR A 217 -66.03 -13.77 -29.47
C THR A 217 -64.97 -14.88 -29.36
N TRP A 218 -64.58 -15.23 -28.13
CA TRP A 218 -63.63 -16.31 -27.88
C TRP A 218 -64.34 -17.66 -28.04
N LYS A 219 -64.27 -18.24 -29.24
CA LYS A 219 -64.67 -19.63 -29.44
C LYS A 219 -63.57 -20.53 -28.86
N LEU A 220 -63.82 -21.14 -27.70
CA LEU A 220 -63.04 -22.26 -27.17
C LEU A 220 -63.12 -23.42 -28.18
N LYS A 221 -62.18 -23.46 -29.12
CA LYS A 221 -61.99 -24.59 -30.03
C LYS A 221 -61.04 -25.58 -29.37
N GLY A 222 -61.63 -26.58 -28.75
CA GLY A 222 -60.93 -27.67 -28.06
C GLY A 222 -61.76 -28.04 -26.85
N ALA A 223 -62.07 -29.33 -26.69
CA ALA A 223 -62.66 -29.82 -25.45
C ALA A 223 -61.78 -29.32 -24.29
N ALA A 224 -62.38 -28.59 -23.36
CA ALA A 224 -61.72 -28.28 -22.10
C ALA A 224 -61.48 -29.63 -21.42
N ARG A 225 -60.30 -30.21 -21.64
CA ARG A 225 -59.80 -31.30 -20.81
C ARG A 225 -59.86 -30.77 -19.39
N PRO A 226 -60.55 -31.45 -18.47
CA PRO A 226 -60.61 -30.99 -17.10
C PRO A 226 -59.17 -30.86 -16.59
N ALA A 227 -58.88 -29.83 -15.79
CA ALA A 227 -57.50 -29.40 -15.51
C ALA A 227 -56.57 -30.56 -15.07
N TRP A 228 -57.11 -31.58 -14.40
CA TRP A 228 -56.39 -32.79 -13.98
C TRP A 228 -55.93 -33.73 -15.13
N GLU A 229 -56.52 -33.66 -16.33
CA GLU A 229 -56.10 -34.43 -17.52
C GLU A 229 -55.02 -33.73 -18.36
N VAL A 230 -54.69 -32.47 -18.05
CA VAL A 230 -53.57 -31.73 -18.65
C VAL A 230 -52.34 -31.76 -17.73
N TYR A 231 -52.47 -32.36 -16.55
CA TYR A 231 -51.39 -32.54 -15.59
C TYR A 231 -50.87 -33.97 -15.56
N ASP A 232 -50.32 -34.42 -16.68
CA ASP A 232 -49.01 -35.05 -16.55
C ASP A 232 -48.06 -33.87 -16.28
N PHE A 233 -48.01 -33.39 -15.03
CA PHE A 233 -46.91 -32.53 -14.59
C PHE A 233 -45.68 -33.33 -14.92
N ASP A 234 -44.94 -32.91 -15.95
CA ASP A 234 -43.66 -33.52 -16.25
C ASP A 234 -42.87 -33.41 -14.96
N THR A 235 -42.66 -34.53 -14.27
CA THR A 235 -41.92 -34.58 -13.00
C THR A 235 -40.46 -34.18 -13.21
N ARG A 236 -40.05 -34.01 -14.47
CA ARG A 236 -38.77 -33.43 -14.90
C ARG A 236 -38.82 -31.91 -15.00
N TYR A 237 -39.99 -31.27 -15.01
CA TYR A 237 -40.10 -29.81 -14.97
C TYR A 237 -39.76 -29.30 -13.57
N GLN A 238 -38.53 -28.84 -13.41
CA GLN A 238 -38.12 -28.03 -12.27
C GLN A 238 -38.42 -26.56 -12.60
N ASP A 239 -39.24 -25.91 -11.77
CA ASP A 239 -39.48 -24.47 -11.88
C ASP A 239 -38.14 -23.73 -11.69
N PRO A 240 -37.65 -22.99 -12.70
CA PRO A 240 -36.38 -22.28 -12.62
C PRO A 240 -36.30 -21.32 -11.43
N HIS A 241 -37.42 -20.75 -10.98
CA HIS A 241 -37.46 -19.84 -9.84
C HIS A 241 -37.33 -20.56 -8.51
N VAL A 242 -37.96 -21.73 -8.36
CA VAL A 242 -37.83 -22.57 -7.17
C VAL A 242 -36.40 -23.06 -7.05
N LYS A 243 -35.83 -23.55 -8.16
CA LYS A 243 -34.42 -23.97 -8.20
C LYS A 243 -33.48 -22.82 -7.85
N ALA A 244 -33.65 -21.64 -8.46
CA ALA A 244 -32.82 -20.48 -8.15
C ALA A 244 -32.93 -20.04 -6.68
N HIS A 245 -34.11 -20.17 -6.06
CA HIS A 245 -34.31 -19.88 -4.64
C HIS A 245 -33.69 -20.94 -3.72
N GLU A 246 -33.77 -22.22 -4.09
CA GLU A 246 -33.09 -23.31 -3.39
C GLU A 246 -31.57 -23.16 -3.47
N ASP A 247 -31.04 -22.86 -4.66
CA ASP A 247 -29.62 -22.60 -4.92
C ASP A 247 -29.13 -21.38 -4.12
N ALA A 248 -29.92 -20.29 -4.09
CA ALA A 248 -29.61 -19.11 -3.28
C ALA A 248 -29.60 -19.40 -1.78
N ASN A 249 -30.54 -20.21 -1.28
CA ASN A 249 -30.54 -20.63 0.13
C ASN A 249 -29.38 -21.58 0.45
N ALA A 250 -29.04 -22.47 -0.47
CA ALA A 250 -27.88 -23.35 -0.32
C ALA A 250 -26.59 -22.52 -0.27
N ARG A 251 -26.44 -21.51 -1.14
CA ARG A 251 -25.34 -20.55 -1.12
C ARG A 251 -25.31 -19.77 0.20
N ALA A 252 -26.42 -19.19 0.62
CA ALA A 252 -26.51 -18.44 1.88
C ALA A 252 -26.12 -19.28 3.12
N ARG A 253 -26.34 -20.59 3.10
CA ARG A 253 -25.89 -21.51 4.17
C ARG A 253 -24.40 -21.83 4.13
N ARG A 254 -23.77 -21.77 2.95
CA ARG A 254 -22.34 -22.05 2.76
C ARG A 254 -21.47 -20.82 2.93
N VAL A 255 -21.99 -19.64 2.60
CA VAL A 255 -21.29 -18.36 2.70
C VAL A 255 -20.80 -18.14 4.13
N LYS A 256 -19.52 -17.82 4.24
CA LYS A 256 -18.81 -17.55 5.48
C LYS A 256 -18.15 -16.19 5.42
N ASN A 257 -18.21 -15.47 6.53
CA ASN A 257 -17.46 -14.23 6.67
C ASN A 257 -16.04 -14.55 7.18
N ILE A 258 -15.06 -14.57 6.26
CA ILE A 258 -13.67 -14.91 6.54
C ILE A 258 -13.00 -13.87 7.43
N ILE A 259 -13.31 -12.59 7.21
CA ILE A 259 -12.79 -11.48 8.01
C ILE A 259 -13.08 -11.70 9.50
N ARG A 260 -14.29 -12.16 9.81
CA ARG A 260 -14.68 -12.45 11.20
C ARG A 260 -14.11 -13.78 11.71
N LEU A 261 -14.06 -14.82 10.87
CA LEU A 261 -13.61 -16.15 11.28
C LEU A 261 -12.10 -16.25 11.50
N CYS A 262 -11.33 -15.60 10.63
CA CYS A 262 -9.86 -15.66 10.61
C CYS A 262 -9.21 -14.41 11.24
N LYS A 263 -9.96 -13.57 11.96
CA LYS A 263 -9.44 -12.38 12.62
C LYS A 263 -8.23 -12.73 13.50
N GLY A 264 -7.13 -11.99 13.33
CA GLY A 264 -5.86 -12.20 14.05
C GLY A 264 -5.00 -13.33 13.51
N ARG A 265 -5.32 -13.86 12.32
CA ARG A 265 -4.65 -15.01 11.69
C ARG A 265 -4.48 -14.87 10.18
N PHE A 266 -4.77 -13.70 9.59
CA PHE A 266 -4.67 -13.53 8.13
C PHE A 266 -3.25 -13.76 7.59
N ALA A 267 -2.24 -13.64 8.46
CA ALA A 267 -0.84 -13.84 8.14
C ALA A 267 -0.40 -15.31 8.11
N LEU A 268 -1.04 -16.17 8.91
CA LEU A 268 -0.58 -17.55 9.11
C LEU A 268 -0.79 -18.38 7.84
N ASP A 269 0.24 -19.15 7.50
CA ASP A 269 0.13 -20.22 6.53
C ASP A 269 -0.57 -21.44 7.13
N ASN A 270 -1.14 -22.28 6.26
CA ASN A 270 -1.89 -23.45 6.71
C ASN A 270 -1.03 -24.43 7.51
N ASP A 271 0.27 -24.49 7.22
CA ASP A 271 1.22 -25.40 7.87
C ASP A 271 1.56 -24.96 9.31
N GLU A 272 1.52 -23.66 9.61
CA GLU A 272 1.78 -23.12 10.95
C GLU A 272 0.58 -23.29 11.91
N MET A 273 -0.62 -23.57 11.38
CA MET A 273 -1.83 -23.73 12.21
C MET A 273 -1.90 -25.06 12.95
N ASP A 274 -1.23 -26.11 12.46
CA ASP A 274 -1.29 -27.43 13.08
C ASP A 274 -0.42 -27.49 14.36
N GLU A 275 0.72 -26.78 14.40
CA GLU A 275 1.62 -26.75 15.56
C GLU A 275 1.11 -25.86 16.71
N ALA A 276 0.41 -24.76 16.42
CA ALA A 276 -0.12 -23.86 17.44
C ALA A 276 -1.28 -24.47 18.26
N SER A 277 -1.82 -25.61 17.83
CA SER A 277 -2.98 -26.25 18.47
C SER A 277 -2.62 -27.22 19.60
N ASP A 278 -1.34 -27.60 19.74
CA ASP A 278 -0.91 -28.69 20.65
C ASP A 278 -0.24 -28.19 21.95
N SER A 279 -0.16 -26.87 22.16
CA SER A 279 0.52 -26.26 23.33
C SER A 279 -0.42 -25.72 24.43
N SER A 280 -1.71 -26.07 24.42
CA SER A 280 -2.63 -25.66 25.50
C SER A 280 -2.90 -26.81 26.46
N ASP A 281 -2.36 -26.66 27.67
CA ASP A 281 -2.59 -27.43 28.89
C ASP A 281 -3.91 -28.24 28.95
N GLY A 282 -3.77 -29.56 28.94
CA GLY A 282 -4.20 -30.40 30.06
C GLY A 282 -5.68 -30.48 30.48
N ASP A 283 -6.64 -29.83 29.81
CA ASP A 283 -8.05 -29.92 30.20
C ASP A 283 -8.86 -30.86 29.31
N ASN A 284 -8.76 -32.13 29.69
CA ASN A 284 -9.37 -33.29 29.08
C ASN A 284 -10.88 -33.33 29.39
N ASN A 285 -11.71 -32.53 28.71
CA ASN A 285 -13.15 -32.81 28.55
C ASN A 285 -13.82 -31.82 27.58
N ASN A 286 -13.91 -32.19 26.30
CA ASN A 286 -15.16 -32.41 25.54
C ASN A 286 -14.85 -32.37 24.04
N ASN A 287 -14.88 -33.55 23.40
CA ASN A 287 -14.53 -33.82 22.01
C ASN A 287 -15.42 -33.06 21.01
N ASN A 288 -15.08 -31.80 20.77
CA ASN A 288 -15.36 -31.09 19.53
C ASN A 288 -14.25 -30.06 19.37
N SER A 289 -13.02 -30.53 19.09
CA SER A 289 -11.95 -29.67 18.61
C SER A 289 -12.52 -28.91 17.41
N LYS A 290 -12.85 -27.64 17.62
CA LYS A 290 -13.27 -26.73 16.55
C LYS A 290 -12.12 -26.73 15.57
N LYS A 291 -12.19 -27.56 14.53
CA LYS A 291 -11.29 -27.45 13.38
C LYS A 291 -11.37 -26.00 12.94
N LEU A 292 -10.30 -25.27 13.20
CA LEU A 292 -10.20 -23.88 12.84
C LEU A 292 -10.36 -23.79 11.34
N PHE A 293 -11.13 -22.80 10.89
CA PHE A 293 -11.33 -22.63 9.46
C PHE A 293 -9.98 -22.21 8.85
N PRO A 294 -9.46 -22.95 7.86
CA PRO A 294 -8.18 -22.62 7.23
C PRO A 294 -8.27 -21.24 6.58
N THR A 295 -7.20 -20.48 6.66
CA THR A 295 -7.13 -19.14 6.06
C THR A 295 -7.09 -19.32 4.54
N PRO A 296 -8.01 -18.69 3.78
CA PRO A 296 -7.99 -18.79 2.32
C PRO A 296 -6.83 -17.96 1.75
N GLN A 297 -5.62 -18.50 1.80
CA GLN A 297 -4.46 -17.97 1.10
C GLN A 297 -4.58 -18.24 -0.40
N PRO A 298 -4.12 -17.32 -1.28
CA PRO A 298 -3.40 -16.08 -1.00
C PRO A 298 -4.30 -14.84 -0.79
N TYR A 299 -5.63 -15.00 -0.79
CA TYR A 299 -6.57 -13.87 -0.77
C TYR A 299 -6.47 -13.02 0.51
N CYS A 300 -6.25 -13.65 1.67
CA CYS A 300 -6.03 -12.95 2.93
C CYS A 300 -4.77 -12.08 2.88
N ARG A 301 -3.62 -12.62 2.46
CA ARG A 301 -2.37 -11.86 2.28
C ARG A 301 -2.53 -10.71 1.28
N LYS A 302 -3.17 -10.97 0.14
CA LYS A 302 -3.46 -9.94 -0.87
C LYS A 302 -4.32 -8.80 -0.30
N TYR A 303 -5.31 -9.12 0.53
CA TYR A 303 -6.13 -8.12 1.20
C TYR A 303 -5.32 -7.26 2.17
N LEU A 304 -4.47 -7.87 3.00
CA LEU A 304 -3.59 -7.14 3.92
C LEU A 304 -2.62 -6.21 3.17
N SER A 305 -1.98 -6.71 2.11
CA SER A 305 -1.07 -5.93 1.26
C SER A 305 -1.79 -4.72 0.64
N LEU A 306 -2.95 -4.91 0.02
CA LEU A 306 -3.71 -3.81 -0.58
C LEU A 306 -4.22 -2.80 0.46
N LEU A 307 -4.60 -3.26 1.65
CA LEU A 307 -5.05 -2.39 2.73
C LEU A 307 -3.89 -1.57 3.30
N THR A 308 -2.70 -2.16 3.41
CA THR A 308 -1.47 -1.45 3.81
C THR A 308 -1.08 -0.40 2.78
N GLN A 309 -1.06 -0.76 1.49
CA GLN A 309 -0.82 0.19 0.39
C GLN A 309 -1.84 1.34 0.40
N LEU A 310 -3.12 1.04 0.66
CA LEU A 310 -4.15 2.06 0.77
C LEU A 310 -3.86 3.02 1.94
N GLY A 311 -3.44 2.50 3.09
CA GLY A 311 -3.00 3.29 4.24
C GLY A 311 -1.81 4.19 3.90
N SER A 312 -0.78 3.66 3.21
CA SER A 312 0.40 4.42 2.78
C SER A 312 0.03 5.57 1.83
N LEU A 313 -0.78 5.30 0.80
CA LEU A 313 -1.25 6.35 -0.12
C LEU A 313 -2.09 7.43 0.59
N GLN A 314 -2.84 7.06 1.63
CA GLN A 314 -3.59 8.03 2.42
C GLN A 314 -2.69 8.86 3.34
N LEU A 315 -1.60 8.27 3.84
CA LEU A 315 -0.57 8.96 4.60
C LEU A 315 0.16 9.99 3.75
N GLU A 316 0.56 9.65 2.51
CA GLU A 316 1.13 10.60 1.55
C GLU A 316 0.18 11.77 1.23
N ARG A 317 -1.13 11.49 1.21
CA ARG A 317 -2.17 12.51 1.05
C ARG A 317 -2.44 13.33 2.31
N LYS A 318 -1.70 13.08 3.40
CA LYS A 318 -1.89 13.68 4.73
C LYS A 318 -3.29 13.45 5.31
N ASN A 319 -3.97 12.39 4.88
CA ASN A 319 -5.28 12.00 5.40
C ASN A 319 -5.15 10.98 6.53
N TYR A 320 -4.58 11.44 7.65
CA TYR A 320 -4.20 10.59 8.78
C TYR A 320 -5.37 9.82 9.42
N SER A 321 -6.59 10.38 9.39
CA SER A 321 -7.77 9.72 9.97
C SER A 321 -8.13 8.43 9.22
N SER A 322 -8.13 8.50 7.89
CA SER A 322 -8.38 7.33 7.05
C SER A 322 -7.20 6.35 7.14
N ALA A 323 -5.96 6.85 7.06
CA ALA A 323 -4.77 5.99 7.11
C ALA A 323 -4.72 5.19 8.41
N ARG A 324 -5.00 5.85 9.53
CA ARG A 324 -5.14 5.20 10.84
C ARG A 324 -6.17 4.08 10.85
N LYS A 325 -7.34 4.31 10.23
CA LYS A 325 -8.40 3.31 10.20
C LYS A 325 -7.95 2.08 9.42
N ASP A 326 -7.32 2.28 8.27
CA ASP A 326 -6.89 1.20 7.39
C ASP A 326 -5.76 0.39 8.05
N PHE A 327 -4.76 1.05 8.66
CA PHE A 327 -3.70 0.34 9.41
C PHE A 327 -4.23 -0.40 10.64
N LEU A 328 -5.15 0.18 11.41
CA LEU A 328 -5.74 -0.53 12.56
C LEU A 328 -6.54 -1.77 12.11
N GLU A 329 -7.19 -1.72 10.96
CA GLU A 329 -7.86 -2.88 10.39
C GLU A 329 -6.84 -3.96 9.99
N VAL A 330 -5.68 -3.60 9.41
CA VAL A 330 -4.57 -4.54 9.15
C VAL A 330 -4.11 -5.21 10.44
N LEU A 331 -3.78 -4.43 11.48
CA LEU A 331 -3.30 -4.94 12.77
C LEU A 331 -4.31 -5.89 13.44
N GLU A 332 -5.61 -5.59 13.30
CA GLU A 332 -6.67 -6.45 13.82
C GLU A 332 -6.80 -7.77 13.08
N LEU A 333 -6.46 -7.81 11.79
CA LEU A 333 -6.57 -9.00 10.94
C LEU A 333 -5.32 -9.87 11.00
N GLU A 334 -4.14 -9.26 11.07
CA GLU A 334 -2.87 -9.96 11.33
C GLU A 334 -2.79 -10.52 12.75
N GLY A 335 -3.28 -9.76 13.73
CA GLY A 335 -3.21 -10.10 15.14
C GLY A 335 -2.03 -9.44 15.83
N THR A 336 -2.10 -9.34 17.16
CA THR A 336 -1.13 -8.61 18.00
C THR A 336 -0.20 -9.53 18.78
N ASN A 337 -0.50 -10.83 18.81
CA ASN A 337 0.25 -11.79 19.62
C ASN A 337 1.51 -12.27 18.90
N TRP A 338 1.56 -12.12 17.57
CA TRP A 338 2.66 -12.58 16.74
C TRP A 338 3.82 -11.60 16.75
N PRO A 339 5.05 -12.09 17.02
CA PRO A 339 6.24 -11.24 17.07
C PRO A 339 6.62 -10.73 15.67
N TYR A 340 6.24 -11.44 14.61
CA TYR A 340 6.41 -11.05 13.21
C TYR A 340 5.12 -10.46 12.64
N SER A 341 5.27 -9.49 11.75
CA SER A 341 4.21 -8.86 10.96
C SER A 341 4.55 -9.06 9.49
N ILE A 342 3.57 -9.51 8.68
CA ILE A 342 3.81 -9.67 7.24
C ILE A 342 3.79 -8.32 6.53
N THR A 343 3.01 -7.37 7.04
CA THR A 343 2.99 -6.01 6.51
C THR A 343 3.77 -5.05 7.40
N ASN A 344 4.28 -3.99 6.80
CA ASN A 344 4.89 -2.88 7.52
C ASN A 344 3.86 -1.91 8.16
N ALA A 345 2.58 -2.28 8.24
CA ALA A 345 1.51 -1.43 8.75
C ALA A 345 1.74 -0.97 10.19
N ARG A 346 2.32 -1.83 11.06
CA ARG A 346 2.69 -1.49 12.44
C ARG A 346 3.71 -0.35 12.48
N ASN A 347 4.76 -0.46 11.68
CA ASN A 347 5.85 0.52 11.56
C ASN A 347 5.32 1.84 11.00
N GLN A 348 4.53 1.80 9.92
CA GLN A 348 3.92 3.00 9.33
C GLN A 348 2.95 3.71 10.29
N LEU A 349 2.15 2.95 11.05
CA LEU A 349 1.24 3.52 12.04
C LEU A 349 1.99 4.19 13.20
N MET A 350 3.08 3.59 13.67
CA MET A 350 3.94 4.19 14.70
C MET A 350 4.56 5.50 14.20
N ASN A 351 5.18 5.48 13.02
CA ASN A 351 5.75 6.67 12.38
C ASN A 351 4.72 7.78 12.16
N MET A 352 3.49 7.43 11.82
CA MET A 352 2.40 8.39 11.70
C MET A 352 2.06 9.04 13.04
N TYR A 353 2.02 8.28 14.14
CA TYR A 353 1.75 8.86 15.47
C TYR A 353 2.89 9.76 15.94
N MET A 354 4.13 9.38 15.65
CA MET A 354 5.32 10.17 15.95
C MET A 354 5.31 11.51 15.17
N SER A 355 5.15 11.46 13.85
CA SER A 355 5.14 12.67 12.99
C SER A 355 3.94 13.59 13.24
N THR A 356 2.80 13.06 13.70
CA THR A 356 1.63 13.88 14.08
C THR A 356 1.64 14.35 15.54
N ASN A 357 2.73 14.08 16.28
CA ASN A 357 2.92 14.40 17.68
C ASN A 357 1.76 13.89 18.58
N ARG A 358 1.45 12.59 18.48
CA ARG A 358 0.39 11.91 19.25
C ARG A 358 0.95 10.81 20.17
N PRO A 359 1.78 11.15 21.18
CA PRO A 359 2.46 10.17 22.02
C PRO A 359 1.51 9.25 22.79
N ALA A 360 0.35 9.74 23.25
CA ALA A 360 -0.64 8.90 23.92
C ALA A 360 -1.25 7.79 23.04
N SER A 361 -1.32 8.00 21.72
CA SER A 361 -1.78 6.96 20.79
C SER A 361 -0.68 5.97 20.47
N ALA A 362 0.57 6.43 20.41
CA ALA A 362 1.75 5.57 20.29
C ALA A 362 1.93 4.67 21.52
N ARG A 363 1.76 5.20 22.75
CA ARG A 363 1.77 4.44 24.01
C ARG A 363 0.86 3.23 23.97
N LYS A 364 -0.41 3.48 23.65
CA LYS A 364 -1.43 2.44 23.49
C LYS A 364 -1.09 1.42 22.40
N LEU A 365 -0.34 1.83 21.37
CA LEU A 365 0.05 0.94 20.28
C LEU A 365 1.14 -0.03 20.73
N TRP A 366 2.23 0.45 21.34
CA TRP A 366 3.30 -0.46 21.77
C TRP A 366 2.89 -1.32 22.97
N GLU A 367 2.04 -0.82 23.88
CA GLU A 367 1.47 -1.63 24.98
C GLU A 367 0.65 -2.80 24.43
N ARG A 368 -0.02 -2.60 23.29
CA ARG A 368 -0.77 -3.65 22.60
C ARG A 368 0.14 -4.62 21.83
N LEU A 369 1.36 -4.19 21.48
CA LEU A 369 2.33 -4.90 20.65
C LEU A 369 3.58 -5.27 21.47
N ASP A 370 3.40 -5.76 22.71
CA ASP A 370 4.52 -6.00 23.63
C ASP A 370 5.50 -7.09 23.15
N ASN A 371 5.01 -8.01 22.31
CA ASN A 371 5.79 -9.08 21.69
C ASN A 371 6.53 -8.66 20.42
N ASP A 372 6.26 -7.47 19.88
CA ASP A 372 6.83 -7.04 18.62
C ASP A 372 8.33 -6.76 18.78
N GLY A 373 9.13 -7.38 17.91
CA GLY A 373 10.59 -7.26 17.85
C GLY A 373 11.08 -6.03 17.10
N SER A 374 10.19 -5.36 16.36
CA SER A 374 10.54 -4.32 15.40
C SER A 374 11.29 -3.15 16.03
N ALA A 375 12.38 -2.75 15.39
CA ALA A 375 13.15 -1.57 15.76
C ALA A 375 12.26 -0.32 15.75
N TRP A 376 11.36 -0.21 14.78
CA TRP A 376 10.43 0.92 14.63
C TRP A 376 9.51 1.09 15.84
N ILE A 377 9.05 -0.01 16.45
CA ILE A 377 8.16 0.07 17.62
C ILE A 377 8.97 0.37 18.88
N ARG A 378 10.05 -0.40 19.11
CA ARG A 378 10.79 -0.35 20.39
C ARG A 378 11.61 0.92 20.54
N TYR A 379 12.32 1.36 19.50
CA TYR A 379 13.09 2.60 19.57
C TYR A 379 12.18 3.83 19.61
N SER A 380 11.06 3.85 18.88
CA SER A 380 10.09 4.95 19.01
C SER A 380 9.44 5.00 20.40
N ALA A 381 9.18 3.85 21.04
CA ALA A 381 8.71 3.81 22.42
C ALA A 381 9.76 4.38 23.40
N ALA A 382 11.03 4.00 23.24
CA ALA A 382 12.13 4.54 24.04
C ALA A 382 12.29 6.06 23.86
N LEU A 383 12.18 6.56 22.63
CA LEU A 383 12.23 8.00 22.34
C LEU A 383 11.06 8.77 22.98
N ILE A 384 9.83 8.24 22.89
CA ILE A 384 8.68 8.89 23.54
C ILE A 384 8.87 8.94 25.05
N GLU A 385 9.36 7.85 25.66
CA GLU A 385 9.59 7.82 27.10
C GLU A 385 10.72 8.77 27.53
N TYR A 386 11.77 8.90 26.71
CA TYR A 386 12.81 9.90 26.92
C TYR A 386 12.25 11.32 26.88
N VAL A 387 11.43 11.64 25.87
CA VAL A 387 10.78 12.96 25.76
C VAL A 387 9.87 13.20 26.95
N SER A 388 9.08 12.21 27.38
CA SER A 388 8.16 12.40 28.50
C SER A 388 8.85 12.57 29.83
N TRP A 389 9.94 11.86 30.08
CA TRP A 389 10.71 12.01 31.31
C TRP A 389 11.63 13.25 31.30
N ASN A 390 12.46 13.44 30.26
CA ASN A 390 13.51 14.47 30.27
C ASN A 390 13.03 15.86 29.82
N LEU A 391 12.15 15.93 28.80
CA LEU A 391 11.70 17.20 28.23
C LEU A 391 10.38 17.70 28.82
N LEU A 392 9.41 16.80 29.00
CA LEU A 392 8.06 17.15 29.47
C LEU A 392 7.84 16.95 30.97
N GLN A 393 8.68 16.13 31.63
CA GLN A 393 8.55 15.77 33.04
C GLN A 393 7.13 15.27 33.40
N GLU A 394 6.56 14.40 32.56
CA GLU A 394 5.23 13.84 32.77
C GLU A 394 5.18 12.92 34.01
N GLU A 395 4.07 12.98 34.76
CA GLU A 395 3.84 12.12 35.93
C GLU A 395 3.81 10.63 35.54
N GLY A 396 4.75 9.85 36.07
CA GLY A 396 4.86 8.40 35.86
C GLY A 396 5.98 7.98 34.89
N SER A 397 6.61 8.91 34.18
CA SER A 397 7.81 8.64 33.38
C SER A 397 9.08 8.92 34.19
N THR A 398 9.98 7.95 34.26
CA THR A 398 11.24 8.03 35.03
C THR A 398 12.44 7.71 34.15
N ALA A 399 13.65 8.08 34.60
CA ALA A 399 14.88 7.67 33.92
C ALA A 399 14.97 6.14 33.79
N GLU A 400 14.53 5.41 34.81
CA GLU A 400 14.52 3.95 34.84
C GLU A 400 13.52 3.35 33.84
N SER A 401 12.33 3.97 33.67
CA SER A 401 11.35 3.49 32.66
C SER A 401 11.89 3.69 31.24
N ALA A 402 12.52 4.83 30.97
CA ALA A 402 13.16 5.13 29.68
C ALA A 402 14.35 4.19 29.39
N GLU A 403 15.25 4.00 30.36
CA GLU A 403 16.40 3.08 30.23
C GLU A 403 15.95 1.64 30.00
N ARG A 404 14.88 1.18 30.67
CA ARG A 404 14.32 -0.16 30.48
C ARG A 404 13.75 -0.36 29.07
N LEU A 405 13.01 0.62 28.54
CA LEU A 405 12.49 0.56 27.17
C LEU A 405 13.64 0.59 26.15
N LEU A 406 14.67 1.40 26.39
CA LEU A 406 15.88 1.41 25.56
C LEU A 406 16.61 0.07 25.62
N ALA A 407 16.75 -0.56 26.79
CA ALA A 407 17.34 -1.89 26.92
C ALA A 407 16.55 -2.95 26.12
N LYS A 408 15.21 -2.92 26.19
CA LYS A 408 14.35 -3.80 25.39
C LYS A 408 14.50 -3.55 23.88
N ALA A 409 14.70 -2.29 23.47
CA ALA A 409 14.96 -1.92 22.08
C ALA A 409 16.31 -2.47 21.58
N ILE A 410 17.38 -2.26 22.35
CA ILE A 410 18.74 -2.73 22.04
C ILE A 410 18.80 -4.26 21.92
N ARG A 411 18.11 -4.98 22.81
CA ARG A 411 18.03 -6.46 22.71
C ARG A 411 17.32 -6.94 21.45
N GLY A 412 16.32 -6.17 21.00
CA GLY A 412 15.62 -6.42 19.73
C GLY A 412 16.55 -6.24 18.54
N ASN A 413 17.12 -5.04 18.40
CA ASN A 413 18.03 -4.71 17.31
C ASN A 413 19.21 -3.87 17.83
N VAL A 414 20.36 -4.50 18.05
CA VAL A 414 21.54 -3.86 18.65
C VAL A 414 22.21 -2.88 17.69
N TYR A 415 22.11 -3.12 16.38
CA TYR A 415 22.77 -2.31 15.36
C TYR A 415 22.25 -0.86 15.39
N VAL A 416 20.95 -0.68 15.58
CA VAL A 416 20.32 0.67 15.71
C VAL A 416 20.93 1.45 16.87
N ALA A 417 21.28 0.81 17.98
CA ALA A 417 21.91 1.47 19.12
C ALA A 417 23.22 2.17 18.71
N PHE A 418 24.03 1.49 17.91
CA PHE A 418 25.29 2.04 17.41
C PHE A 418 25.08 3.14 16.37
N PHE A 419 24.09 2.99 15.48
CA PHE A 419 23.68 4.06 14.56
C PHE A 419 23.27 5.34 15.30
N LEU A 420 22.50 5.22 16.38
CA LEU A 420 22.08 6.35 17.21
C LEU A 420 23.25 6.95 18.01
N GLY A 421 24.15 6.11 18.54
CA GLY A 421 25.27 6.59 19.37
C GLY A 421 26.35 7.34 18.59
N TRP A 422 26.58 6.97 17.32
CA TRP A 422 27.65 7.54 16.49
C TRP A 422 27.23 7.79 15.04
N PRO A 423 26.19 8.60 14.79
CA PRO A 423 25.63 8.79 13.45
C PRO A 423 26.68 9.28 12.44
N GLN A 424 27.60 10.16 12.86
CA GLN A 424 28.64 10.72 11.98
C GLN A 424 29.67 9.69 11.47
N MET A 425 29.89 8.60 12.21
CA MET A 425 30.81 7.54 11.79
C MET A 425 30.11 6.62 10.80
N PHE A 426 28.87 6.24 11.10
CA PHE A 426 28.07 5.41 10.22
C PHE A 426 27.70 6.13 8.92
N GLU A 427 27.43 7.44 8.93
CA GLU A 427 27.20 8.23 7.72
C GLU A 427 28.40 8.19 6.76
N LYS A 428 29.62 8.08 7.28
CA LYS A 428 30.84 7.98 6.45
C LYS A 428 31.15 6.57 5.96
N ALA A 429 30.77 5.56 6.75
CA ALA A 429 31.08 4.17 6.45
C ALA A 429 30.01 3.51 5.57
N MET A 430 28.75 3.96 5.69
CA MET A 430 27.61 3.38 5.00
C MET A 430 27.33 4.14 3.70
N GLU A 431 27.66 3.53 2.57
CA GLU A 431 27.29 4.01 1.24
C GLU A 431 26.05 3.26 0.72
N TYR A 432 25.35 3.82 -0.26
CA TYR A 432 24.20 3.20 -0.95
C TYR A 432 23.01 2.86 -0.04
N THR A 433 22.84 3.54 1.09
CA THR A 433 21.73 3.30 2.02
C THR A 433 20.38 3.80 1.51
N GLU A 434 20.38 4.73 0.54
CA GLU A 434 19.16 5.26 -0.08
C GLU A 434 18.37 4.19 -0.84
N GLU A 435 19.05 3.19 -1.42
CA GLU A 435 18.44 2.11 -2.22
C GLU A 435 17.70 1.08 -1.37
N LEU A 436 18.10 0.91 -0.10
CA LEU A 436 17.49 -0.04 0.84
C LEU A 436 16.15 0.42 1.39
N VAL A 437 16.00 1.73 1.61
CA VAL A 437 14.86 2.33 2.33
C VAL A 437 13.53 2.15 1.57
N GLU A 438 13.59 1.82 0.27
CA GLU A 438 12.40 1.68 -0.57
C GLU A 438 11.70 0.31 -0.48
N ARG A 439 12.36 -0.76 0.01
CA ARG A 439 11.77 -2.12 0.05
C ARG A 439 10.87 -2.37 1.28
N GLY A 440 11.30 -1.99 2.48
CA GLY A 440 10.45 -1.95 3.69
C GLY A 440 9.95 -3.30 4.22
N ASP A 441 10.57 -4.41 3.81
CA ASP A 441 10.23 -5.80 4.18
C ASP A 441 11.42 -6.50 4.88
N SER A 442 12.31 -5.75 5.52
CA SER A 442 13.47 -6.31 6.22
C SER A 442 13.07 -7.10 7.48
N PRO A 443 13.68 -8.27 7.75
CA PRO A 443 13.36 -9.08 8.91
C PRO A 443 13.70 -8.35 10.22
N SER A 444 12.82 -8.44 11.21
CA SER A 444 13.01 -7.78 12.50
C SER A 444 14.27 -8.28 13.22
N GLY A 445 15.06 -7.35 13.74
CA GLY A 445 16.34 -7.60 14.41
C GLY A 445 17.54 -7.69 13.47
N SER A 446 17.34 -7.63 12.15
CA SER A 446 18.43 -7.69 11.16
C SER A 446 19.17 -6.36 11.01
N ILE A 447 20.36 -6.43 10.40
CA ILE A 447 21.09 -5.24 9.98
C ILE A 447 20.32 -4.40 8.95
N LEU A 448 19.55 -5.02 8.06
CA LEU A 448 18.78 -4.29 7.05
C LEU A 448 17.68 -3.43 7.69
N GLU A 449 16.96 -3.98 8.68
CA GLU A 449 15.99 -3.19 9.46
C GLU A 449 16.68 -2.02 10.17
N ALA A 450 17.90 -2.24 10.68
CA ALA A 450 18.66 -1.19 11.34
C ALA A 450 19.07 -0.07 10.39
N ILE A 451 19.39 -0.40 9.13
CA ILE A 451 19.71 0.58 8.08
C ILE A 451 18.44 1.31 7.64
N GLU A 452 17.32 0.61 7.45
CA GLU A 452 16.03 1.24 7.13
C GLU A 452 15.62 2.26 8.21
N TYR A 453 15.86 1.93 9.49
CA TYR A 453 15.58 2.83 10.60
C TYR A 453 16.62 3.95 10.75
N GLY A 454 17.91 3.59 10.71
CA GLY A 454 19.05 4.43 11.06
C GLY A 454 19.53 5.34 9.92
N CYS A 455 19.36 4.93 8.67
CA CYS A 455 19.79 5.68 7.48
C CYS A 455 18.61 6.20 6.65
N CYS A 456 17.40 6.23 7.23
CA CYS A 456 16.23 6.79 6.58
C CYS A 456 16.46 8.26 6.21
N VAL A 457 16.39 8.59 4.91
CA VAL A 457 16.63 9.95 4.36
C VAL A 457 15.58 10.98 4.83
N ASN A 458 14.46 10.53 5.37
CA ASN A 458 13.39 11.41 5.83
C ASN A 458 13.65 11.87 7.27
N ASP A 459 13.89 13.18 7.44
CA ASP A 459 14.04 13.82 8.77
C ASP A 459 12.87 13.53 9.73
N ASP A 460 11.67 13.28 9.18
CA ASP A 460 10.46 12.99 9.95
C ASP A 460 10.33 11.52 10.42
N LYS A 461 11.35 10.68 10.22
CA LYS A 461 11.31 9.23 10.52
C LYS A 461 12.64 8.73 11.09
N GLY A 462 12.59 7.61 11.83
CA GLY A 462 13.78 6.88 12.26
C GLY A 462 14.80 7.76 12.98
N LEU A 463 16.07 7.70 12.57
CA LEU A 463 17.16 8.53 13.10
C LEU A 463 16.88 10.04 13.05
N GLY A 464 16.17 10.54 12.02
CA GLY A 464 15.84 11.97 11.89
C GLY A 464 15.05 12.50 13.09
N MET A 465 14.17 11.66 13.66
CA MET A 465 13.40 12.01 14.86
C MET A 465 14.27 12.12 16.11
N TRP A 466 15.30 11.28 16.22
CA TRP A 466 16.28 11.37 17.31
C TRP A 466 17.15 12.61 17.14
N GLY A 467 17.65 12.87 15.93
CA GLY A 467 18.43 14.07 15.62
C GLY A 467 17.68 15.38 15.87
N GLY A 468 16.35 15.39 15.70
CA GLY A 468 15.49 16.52 16.04
C GLY A 468 15.12 16.64 17.53
N THR A 469 15.46 15.64 18.36
CA THR A 469 15.13 15.64 19.81
C THR A 469 16.36 15.95 20.64
N ASP A 470 16.33 17.10 21.31
CA ASP A 470 17.45 17.63 22.10
C ASP A 470 18.02 16.61 23.09
N GLY A 471 19.33 16.34 22.97
CA GLY A 471 20.10 15.49 23.88
C GLY A 471 19.83 13.98 23.77
N SER A 472 18.96 13.54 22.84
CA SER A 472 18.53 12.14 22.79
C SER A 472 19.63 11.20 22.29
N LEU A 473 20.47 11.65 21.34
CA LEU A 473 21.60 10.88 20.81
C LEU A 473 22.72 10.77 21.86
N GLU A 474 23.03 11.87 22.56
CA GLU A 474 24.00 11.90 23.64
C GLU A 474 23.56 11.02 24.83
N TRP A 475 22.26 10.98 25.11
CA TRP A 475 21.68 10.09 26.11
C TRP A 475 21.91 8.61 25.74
N VAL A 476 21.55 8.18 24.51
CA VAL A 476 21.77 6.81 24.06
C VAL A 476 23.25 6.44 24.12
N ARG A 477 24.13 7.32 23.64
CA ARG A 477 25.58 7.14 23.71
C ARG A 477 26.07 6.99 25.15
N SER A 478 25.58 7.81 26.08
CA SER A 478 25.92 7.72 27.50
C SER A 478 25.50 6.39 28.12
N VAL A 479 24.29 5.91 27.81
CA VAL A 479 23.82 4.59 28.28
C VAL A 479 24.72 3.47 27.77
N ILE A 480 25.09 3.49 26.48
CA ILE A 480 25.99 2.50 25.89
C ILE A 480 27.36 2.54 26.59
N LEU A 481 27.96 3.72 26.72
CA LEU A 481 29.26 3.89 27.37
C LEU A 481 29.25 3.49 28.85
N LYS A 482 28.16 3.79 29.57
CA LYS A 482 27.97 3.37 30.97
C LYS A 482 28.03 1.86 31.09
N VAL A 483 27.31 1.13 30.23
CA VAL A 483 27.28 -0.35 30.26
C VAL A 483 28.59 -0.98 29.79
N LEU A 484 29.29 -0.37 28.83
CA LEU A 484 30.59 -0.86 28.37
C LEU A 484 31.71 -0.66 29.43
N ASN A 485 31.62 0.43 30.20
CA ASN A 485 32.61 0.81 31.22
C ASN A 485 32.32 0.23 32.62
N THR A 486 31.10 -0.24 32.90
CA THR A 486 30.82 -0.96 34.16
C THR A 486 31.63 -2.26 34.22
N SER A 487 32.38 -2.45 35.29
CA SER A 487 33.11 -3.69 35.56
C SER A 487 32.14 -4.86 35.77
N ASP A 488 32.46 -6.04 35.21
CA ASP A 488 31.66 -7.27 35.24
C ASP A 488 31.43 -7.88 36.67
N ASP A 489 31.74 -7.14 37.74
CA ASP A 489 31.88 -7.62 39.13
C ASP A 489 30.68 -7.26 40.04
N GLU A 490 29.68 -6.51 39.55
CA GLU A 490 28.43 -6.32 40.31
C GLU A 490 27.45 -7.46 40.03
N GLY A 491 27.33 -8.32 41.03
CA GLY A 491 26.73 -9.64 40.98
C GLY A 491 25.27 -9.70 40.50
N SER A 492 24.97 -10.89 39.99
CA SER A 492 23.68 -11.41 39.58
C SER A 492 22.57 -11.16 40.61
N ASP A 493 21.91 -10.01 40.54
CA ASP A 493 20.60 -9.85 41.16
C ASP A 493 19.56 -10.43 40.19
N ALA A 494 18.88 -11.50 40.59
CA ALA A 494 18.04 -12.32 39.74
C ALA A 494 16.76 -11.62 39.23
N ASN A 495 16.57 -10.33 39.54
CA ASN A 495 15.52 -9.45 39.01
C ASN A 495 16.04 -8.53 37.87
N ALA A 496 17.24 -8.77 37.34
CA ALA A 496 17.91 -7.94 36.35
C ALA A 496 17.49 -8.17 34.88
N GLU A 497 16.38 -8.86 34.60
CA GLU A 497 15.90 -9.06 33.23
C GLU A 497 15.66 -7.72 32.50
N ASP A 498 15.44 -6.62 33.23
CA ASP A 498 15.18 -5.30 32.65
C ASP A 498 16.43 -4.43 32.44
N LYS A 499 17.61 -4.83 32.95
CA LYS A 499 18.84 -4.01 32.84
C LYS A 499 19.72 -4.44 31.66
N LEU A 500 20.19 -3.48 30.88
CA LEU A 500 21.09 -3.72 29.76
C LEU A 500 22.44 -4.25 30.27
N VAL A 501 22.87 -5.40 29.75
CA VAL A 501 24.16 -6.03 30.11
C VAL A 501 25.17 -5.81 28.99
N LYS A 502 26.46 -5.78 29.32
CA LYS A 502 27.55 -5.72 28.33
C LYS A 502 27.46 -6.83 27.28
N ALA A 503 26.98 -8.01 27.65
CA ALA A 503 26.73 -9.13 26.73
C ALA A 503 25.67 -8.79 25.66
N ASP A 504 24.64 -8.01 26.00
CA ASP A 504 23.60 -7.58 25.05
C ASP A 504 24.24 -6.68 23.98
N LEU A 505 25.09 -5.73 24.40
CA LEU A 505 25.81 -4.85 23.48
C LEU A 505 26.81 -5.61 22.63
N MET A 506 27.62 -6.51 23.21
CA MET A 506 28.62 -7.30 22.47
C MET A 506 28.03 -8.43 21.62
N SER A 507 26.72 -8.70 21.72
CA SER A 507 26.05 -9.72 20.91
C SER A 507 26.03 -9.42 19.41
N TRP A 508 26.31 -8.16 19.02
CA TRP A 508 26.29 -7.71 17.62
C TRP A 508 27.21 -8.54 16.72
N GLU A 509 28.41 -8.92 17.18
CA GLU A 509 29.35 -9.71 16.37
C GLU A 509 28.80 -11.10 16.05
N SER A 510 28.22 -11.76 17.06
CA SER A 510 27.66 -13.11 16.92
C SER A 510 26.37 -13.10 16.09
N LYS A 511 25.52 -12.07 16.25
CA LYS A 511 24.32 -11.90 15.43
C LYS A 511 24.67 -11.63 13.98
N LEU A 512 25.63 -10.74 13.74
CA LEU A 512 26.06 -10.38 12.38
C LEU A 512 26.70 -11.57 11.66
N ALA A 513 27.54 -12.35 12.35
CA ALA A 513 28.12 -13.56 11.77
C ALA A 513 27.05 -14.61 11.41
N LYS A 514 26.00 -14.75 12.23
CA LYS A 514 24.88 -15.65 11.94
C LYS A 514 24.05 -15.18 10.74
N GLU A 515 23.77 -13.88 10.66
CA GLU A 515 23.07 -13.27 9.52
C GLU A 515 23.86 -13.49 8.22
N GLU A 516 25.18 -13.26 8.21
CA GLU A 516 26.01 -13.51 7.04
C GLU A 516 26.01 -14.97 6.60
N GLU A 517 26.10 -15.92 7.54
CA GLU A 517 26.02 -17.35 7.23
C GLU A 517 24.68 -17.73 6.61
N GLU A 518 23.58 -17.14 7.09
CA GLU A 518 22.23 -17.35 6.54
C GLU A 518 22.11 -16.79 5.13
N TYR A 519 22.62 -15.57 4.88
CA TYR A 519 22.65 -14.99 3.53
C TYR A 519 23.52 -15.78 2.55
N GLU A 520 24.70 -16.26 2.97
CA GLU A 520 25.52 -17.12 2.13
C GLU A 520 24.81 -18.45 1.81
N ARG A 521 24.07 -19.00 2.78
CA ARG A 521 23.27 -20.22 2.58
C ARG A 521 22.16 -19.99 1.57
N GLU A 522 21.35 -18.94 1.73
CA GLU A 522 20.26 -18.61 0.79
C GLU A 522 20.77 -18.34 -0.62
N ARG A 523 21.90 -17.64 -0.74
CA ARG A 523 22.54 -17.39 -2.03
C ARG A 523 22.98 -18.69 -2.70
N ASN A 524 23.63 -19.58 -1.96
CA ASN A 524 24.06 -20.87 -2.50
C ASN A 524 22.86 -21.73 -2.91
N GLU A 525 21.77 -21.73 -2.13
CA GLU A 525 20.52 -22.43 -2.48
C GLU A 525 19.88 -21.88 -3.77
N LYS A 526 19.88 -20.54 -3.95
CA LYS A 526 19.41 -19.89 -5.18
C LYS A 526 20.31 -20.23 -6.38
N GLU A 527 21.63 -20.22 -6.21
CA GLU A 527 22.58 -20.61 -7.25
C GLU A 527 22.40 -22.09 -7.63
N ASP A 528 22.17 -22.98 -6.67
CA ASP A 528 21.89 -24.40 -6.89
C ASP A 528 20.53 -24.62 -7.60
N MET A 529 19.50 -23.84 -7.27
CA MET A 529 18.22 -23.87 -7.98
C MET A 529 18.37 -23.43 -9.44
N LYS A 530 19.07 -22.32 -9.70
CA LYS A 530 19.36 -21.84 -11.07
C LYS A 530 20.17 -22.86 -11.86
N ALA A 531 21.18 -23.48 -11.25
CA ALA A 531 21.98 -24.53 -11.89
C ALA A 531 21.14 -25.78 -12.24
N ASN A 532 20.18 -26.16 -11.39
CA ASN A 532 19.28 -27.28 -11.67
C ASN A 532 18.26 -26.95 -12.77
N GLU A 533 17.79 -25.70 -12.85
CA GLU A 533 16.85 -25.24 -13.87
C GLU A 533 17.51 -25.20 -15.27
N GLU A 534 18.75 -24.71 -15.37
CA GLU A 534 19.51 -24.71 -16.63
C GLU A 534 19.78 -26.12 -17.18
N VAL A 535 19.87 -27.14 -16.31
CA VAL A 535 20.05 -28.55 -16.74
C VAL A 535 18.77 -29.10 -17.39
N ILE A 536 17.59 -28.67 -16.94
CA ILE A 536 16.29 -29.15 -17.44
C ILE A 536 15.89 -28.46 -18.75
N GLU A 537 16.29 -27.21 -18.97
CA GLU A 537 16.00 -26.46 -20.21
C GLU A 537 16.86 -26.88 -21.42
N SER A 538 17.87 -27.72 -21.24
CA SER A 538 18.79 -28.14 -22.31
C SER A 538 18.17 -29.02 -23.42
N ASP A 539 16.92 -29.49 -23.25
CA ASP A 539 16.20 -30.32 -24.23
C ASP A 539 15.00 -29.63 -24.93
N ASN A 540 14.74 -28.34 -24.66
CA ASN A 540 13.60 -27.62 -25.25
C ASN A 540 14.04 -26.25 -25.82
N GLU A 541 14.51 -26.24 -27.08
CA GLU A 541 15.08 -25.09 -27.82
C GLU A 541 14.10 -23.93 -28.15
N GLU A 542 13.08 -23.67 -27.32
CA GLU A 542 12.21 -22.49 -27.44
C GLU A 542 12.19 -21.69 -26.11
N SER A 543 13.39 -21.36 -25.60
CA SER A 543 13.54 -20.51 -24.42
C SER A 543 13.14 -19.06 -24.76
N SER A 544 11.96 -18.71 -24.26
CA SER A 544 11.47 -17.34 -24.13
C SER A 544 12.37 -16.59 -23.16
N ASN A 545 13.22 -15.67 -23.67
CA ASN A 545 13.90 -14.64 -22.90
C ASN A 545 12.87 -13.74 -22.18
N HIS A 546 12.27 -14.25 -21.10
CA HIS A 546 11.67 -13.39 -20.09
C HIS A 546 12.83 -12.94 -19.22
N GLU A 547 13.41 -11.78 -19.58
CA GLU A 547 14.19 -10.98 -18.65
C GLU A 547 13.20 -10.60 -17.53
N GLU A 548 13.02 -11.49 -16.55
CA GLU A 548 12.62 -11.06 -15.22
C GLU A 548 13.73 -10.09 -14.81
N GLU A 549 13.38 -8.81 -14.69
CA GLU A 549 14.24 -7.84 -14.03
C GLU A 549 14.50 -8.45 -12.65
N ASP A 550 15.66 -9.09 -12.47
CA ASP A 550 16.14 -9.54 -11.17
C ASP A 550 16.00 -8.32 -10.26
N GLU A 551 14.98 -8.31 -9.40
CA GLU A 551 14.83 -7.28 -8.38
C GLU A 551 16.06 -7.44 -7.48
N GLU A 552 17.11 -6.69 -7.80
CA GLU A 552 18.46 -6.78 -7.24
C GLU A 552 18.34 -6.78 -5.72
N GLU A 553 18.38 -7.97 -5.12
CA GLU A 553 18.26 -8.12 -3.68
C GLU A 553 19.41 -7.35 -3.03
N PRO A 554 19.15 -6.56 -2.00
CA PRO A 554 20.21 -5.79 -1.38
C PRO A 554 21.32 -6.71 -0.90
N ASP A 555 22.57 -6.36 -1.20
CA ASP A 555 23.72 -7.16 -0.81
C ASP A 555 23.94 -7.01 0.70
N SER A 556 23.25 -7.84 1.49
CA SER A 556 23.33 -7.86 2.94
C SER A 556 24.76 -8.10 3.44
N LEU A 557 25.56 -8.88 2.70
CA LEU A 557 26.97 -9.13 3.04
C LEU A 557 27.81 -7.86 2.88
N MET A 558 27.55 -7.08 1.83
CA MET A 558 28.17 -5.76 1.64
C MET A 558 27.85 -4.84 2.82
N TYR A 559 26.58 -4.74 3.23
CA TYR A 559 26.18 -3.89 4.35
C TYR A 559 26.74 -4.37 5.70
N ALA A 560 26.81 -5.69 5.93
CA ALA A 560 27.47 -6.26 7.10
C ALA A 560 28.97 -5.90 7.15
N GLY A 561 29.66 -5.95 6.01
CA GLY A 561 31.05 -5.51 5.88
C GLY A 561 31.24 -4.02 6.16
N MET A 562 30.34 -3.17 5.67
CA MET A 562 30.35 -1.72 5.97
C MET A 562 30.13 -1.46 7.47
N PHE A 563 29.18 -2.16 8.10
CA PHE A 563 28.93 -2.04 9.52
C PHE A 563 30.14 -2.44 10.37
N ARG A 564 30.82 -3.54 10.03
CA ARG A 564 32.09 -3.92 10.70
C ARG A 564 33.15 -2.85 10.55
N THR A 565 33.31 -2.31 9.36
CA THR A 565 34.27 -1.24 9.09
C THR A 565 33.99 -0.01 9.97
N ALA A 566 32.71 0.36 10.13
CA ALA A 566 32.30 1.43 11.03
C ALA A 566 32.63 1.12 12.50
N MET A 567 32.40 -0.12 12.94
CA MET A 567 32.74 -0.57 14.29
C MET A 567 34.25 -0.57 14.55
N ASP A 568 35.06 -1.00 13.59
CA ASP A 568 36.53 -0.94 13.67
C ASP A 568 37.02 0.51 13.81
N TRP A 569 36.42 1.44 13.05
CA TRP A 569 36.73 2.87 13.19
C TRP A 569 36.37 3.42 14.57
N LEU A 570 35.26 2.98 15.17
CA LEU A 570 34.90 3.37 16.54
C LEU A 570 35.90 2.84 17.57
N GLN A 571 36.38 1.61 17.40
CA GLN A 571 37.43 1.03 18.25
C GLN A 571 38.75 1.78 18.10
N ASP A 572 39.19 2.04 16.88
CA ASP A 572 40.45 2.74 16.57
C ASP A 572 40.44 4.19 17.05
N ALA A 573 39.28 4.86 16.99
CA ALA A 573 39.10 6.20 17.53
C ALA A 573 39.07 6.24 19.07
N GLY A 574 39.01 5.07 19.74
CA GLY A 574 38.93 4.98 21.19
C GLY A 574 37.62 5.52 21.76
N GLU A 575 36.55 5.54 20.96
CA GLU A 575 35.25 6.10 21.35
C GLU A 575 34.64 5.36 22.55
N PHE A 576 34.84 4.04 22.64
CA PHE A 576 34.36 3.22 23.76
C PHE A 576 35.07 3.49 25.09
N LEU A 577 36.25 4.12 25.07
CA LEU A 577 37.01 4.47 26.27
C LEU A 577 36.63 5.84 26.84
N GLN A 578 35.76 6.57 26.15
CA GLN A 578 35.32 7.88 26.61
C GLN A 578 34.40 7.74 27.84
N ALA A 579 34.52 8.70 28.76
CA ALA A 579 33.62 8.77 29.90
C ALA A 579 32.20 9.11 29.43
N PRO A 580 31.15 8.51 30.04
CA PRO A 580 29.78 8.93 29.78
C PRO A 580 29.64 10.42 30.16
N SER A 581 29.31 11.27 29.20
CA SER A 581 29.30 12.73 29.38
C SER A 581 27.90 13.33 29.46
N TYR A 582 26.86 12.51 29.66
CA TYR A 582 25.50 13.01 29.76
C TYR A 582 25.15 13.32 31.21
N ASP A 583 25.24 14.60 31.55
CA ASP A 583 24.63 15.13 32.76
C ASP A 583 23.12 15.09 32.52
N PHE A 584 22.44 14.19 33.24
CA PHE A 584 21.00 14.29 33.41
C PHE A 584 20.68 15.74 33.78
N ILE A 585 19.60 16.32 33.26
CA ILE A 585 19.07 17.57 33.82
C ILE A 585 18.67 17.21 35.25
N SER A 586 19.63 17.35 36.17
CA SER A 586 19.44 17.12 37.58
C SER A 586 18.43 18.17 38.00
N THR A 587 17.23 17.72 38.33
CA THR A 587 16.41 18.38 39.34
C THR A 587 17.21 18.35 40.65
N GLU A 588 18.22 19.20 40.76
CA GLU A 588 18.73 19.62 42.05
C GLU A 588 17.62 20.42 42.72
N ASP A 589 17.17 19.91 43.87
CA ASP A 589 16.72 20.66 45.04
C ASP A 589 15.83 21.88 44.81
N ASN A 590 14.51 21.64 44.76
CA ASN A 590 13.53 22.64 45.21
C ASN A 590 12.66 22.11 46.37
N THR A 591 13.19 21.17 47.14
CA THR A 591 12.67 20.78 48.45
C THR A 591 13.66 21.22 49.53
N ASP A 592 13.15 21.95 50.53
CA ASP A 592 13.82 22.35 51.79
C ASP A 592 14.58 23.69 51.88
N GLU A 593 13.93 24.81 51.55
CA GLU A 593 14.20 26.10 52.24
C GLU A 593 12.90 26.80 52.71
N LYS A 594 12.02 26.07 53.38
CA LYS A 594 10.94 26.67 54.19
C LYS A 594 10.79 25.94 55.52
N ASP A 595 11.81 26.02 56.36
CA ASP A 595 11.64 25.87 57.81
C ASP A 595 12.84 26.51 58.53
N GLU A 596 12.78 27.84 58.71
CA GLU A 596 13.47 28.51 59.81
C GLU A 596 12.91 29.93 60.02
N VAL A 597 11.70 30.02 60.60
CA VAL A 597 11.38 31.13 61.51
C VAL A 597 10.41 30.62 62.57
N ASP A 598 10.99 30.08 63.63
CA ASP A 598 10.30 29.89 64.90
C ASP A 598 10.46 31.15 65.76
N ASP A 599 9.38 31.45 66.48
CA ASP A 599 9.31 32.24 67.70
C ASP A 599 9.64 33.75 67.64
N MET A 600 8.59 34.58 67.69
CA MET A 600 8.41 35.53 68.81
C MET A 600 7.07 36.31 68.76
N THR A 601 6.39 36.28 69.90
CA THR A 601 5.36 37.22 70.43
C THR A 601 3.88 36.99 70.13
N ALA A 602 3.23 36.33 71.09
CA ALA A 602 1.85 36.58 71.49
C ALA A 602 1.74 37.95 72.20
N ASN A 603 0.84 38.84 71.74
CA ASN A 603 -0.08 39.61 72.59
C ASN A 603 -0.95 40.61 71.80
N GLN A 604 -2.17 40.81 72.31
CA GLN A 604 -3.09 41.95 72.13
C GLN A 604 -4.13 41.92 71.00
N THR A 605 -5.29 41.37 71.37
CA THR A 605 -6.63 41.98 71.37
C THR A 605 -6.86 43.37 70.74
N ALA A 606 -7.98 43.41 70.00
CA ALA A 606 -9.04 44.42 69.97
C ALA A 606 -9.03 45.50 68.85
N ASN A 607 -10.24 45.68 68.30
CA ASN A 607 -10.77 46.82 67.52
C ASN A 607 -10.26 46.96 66.08
N GLU A 608 -11.01 47.42 65.08
CA GLU A 608 -12.37 47.95 64.92
C GLU A 608 -12.60 48.01 63.39
N ASP A 609 -13.88 47.89 63.00
CA ASP A 609 -14.58 48.64 61.95
C ASP A 609 -13.93 49.07 60.62
N GLY A 610 -14.70 48.85 59.54
CA GLY A 610 -14.74 49.69 58.34
C GLY A 610 -14.83 48.83 57.07
N LEU A 611 -16.00 48.70 56.42
CA LEU A 611 -16.48 49.60 55.35
C LEU A 611 -15.56 49.53 54.12
N ASP A 612 -15.99 49.40 52.87
CA ASP A 612 -17.29 49.44 52.20
C ASP A 612 -17.00 49.17 50.71
N ASP A 613 -18.06 48.88 49.97
CA ASP A 613 -18.25 49.12 48.53
C ASP A 613 -17.59 48.27 47.42
N GLY A 614 -18.51 47.74 46.59
CA GLY A 614 -18.42 47.77 45.12
C GLY A 614 -18.00 46.45 44.48
N ASP A 615 -18.90 45.49 44.19
CA ASP A 615 -20.00 45.55 43.20
C ASP A 615 -19.47 45.86 41.79
N ASP A 616 -19.42 44.86 40.90
CA ASP A 616 -20.17 44.90 39.62
C ASP A 616 -19.98 43.59 38.80
N SER A 617 -21.06 42.80 38.82
CA SER A 617 -21.75 42.17 37.68
C SER A 617 -21.08 41.25 36.65
N GLY A 618 -21.67 40.03 36.62
CA GLY A 618 -22.27 39.42 35.42
C GLY A 618 -21.32 38.57 34.57
N SER A 619 -21.70 37.46 33.95
CA SER A 619 -22.96 36.81 33.58
C SER A 619 -22.49 35.57 32.80
N GLY A 620 -23.02 34.35 32.89
CA GLY A 620 -24.26 33.87 33.45
C GLY A 620 -24.39 32.35 33.26
N THR A 621 -25.50 31.83 33.80
CA THR A 621 -26.38 30.74 33.31
C THR A 621 -25.73 29.43 32.86
N ASP A 622 -25.89 28.36 33.65
CA ASP A 622 -26.94 27.33 33.49
C ASP A 622 -26.79 26.54 32.17
N ASP A 623 -26.59 25.23 32.18
CA ASP A 623 -27.63 24.25 32.54
C ASP A 623 -27.09 22.81 32.40
N SER A 624 -27.79 21.95 33.10
CA SER A 624 -27.63 20.56 33.48
C SER A 624 -27.76 19.54 32.33
N SER A 625 -27.22 18.33 32.56
CA SER A 625 -27.80 16.98 32.37
C SER A 625 -26.69 16.00 31.99
N GLU A 626 -26.33 15.01 32.81
CA GLU A 626 -27.11 13.87 33.29
C GLU A 626 -27.59 12.98 32.13
N SER A 627 -26.94 11.83 31.96
CA SER A 627 -27.57 10.58 31.48
C SER A 627 -26.67 9.41 31.79
N GLU A 628 -27.13 8.60 32.75
CA GLU A 628 -26.93 7.16 32.76
C GLU A 628 -27.75 6.54 31.61
N GLU A 629 -27.13 5.65 30.84
CA GLU A 629 -27.65 4.32 30.45
C GLU A 629 -26.50 3.45 29.89
#